data_AF-A0ABD4AI72-F1
#
_entry.id   AF-A0ABD4AI72-F1
#
_cell.length_a   1.000
_cell.length_b   1.000
_cell.length_c   1.000
_cell.angle_alpha   90.00
_cell.angle_beta   90.00
_cell.angle_gamma   90.00
#
_symmetry.space_group_name_H-M   'P 1'
#
loop_
_entity.id
_entity.type
_entity.pdbx_description
1 polymer ?
#
loop_
_entity_poly.entity_id
_entity_poly.type
_entity_poly.pdbx_seq_one_letter_code
_entity_poly.pdbx_strand_id
1 'polypeptide(L)'
;MKLRLTIAVLAALMLCYVVAGAPSIGLLFKPSVIGGGLALKPITYHWANRLDRAIPDAELLAGRFYVLVLAAISLAAGGLVFRGARDGKAFAFVLGWSVALLVILLYAQTEAFYTVG
;
A
#
# COMPACT_ATOMS: atom_id res chain seq x y z
N MET A 1 3.86 -13.51 -23.10
CA MET A 1 3.94 -12.33 -22.19
C MET A 1 3.10 -12.48 -20.92
N LYS A 2 1.84 -12.92 -20.99
CA LYS A 2 0.94 -13.02 -19.81
C LYS A 2 1.53 -13.84 -18.64
N LEU A 3 2.08 -15.03 -18.89
CA LEU A 3 2.65 -15.88 -17.84
C LEU A 3 3.80 -15.22 -17.08
N ARG A 4 4.73 -14.56 -17.78
CA ARG A 4 5.87 -13.86 -17.14
C ARG A 4 5.41 -12.72 -16.24
N LEU A 5 4.38 -11.97 -16.67
CA LEU A 5 3.78 -10.91 -15.87
C LEU A 5 3.09 -11.50 -14.63
N THR A 6 2.31 -12.57 -14.78
CA THR A 6 1.66 -13.24 -13.65
C THR A 6 2.68 -13.75 -12.63
N ILE A 7 3.76 -14.38 -13.09
CA ILE A 7 4.85 -14.83 -12.21
C ILE A 7 5.48 -13.64 -11.47
N ALA A 8 5.77 -12.54 -12.17
CA ALA A 8 6.33 -11.35 -11.55
C ALA A 8 5.41 -10.74 -10.48
N VAL A 9 4.10 -10.66 -10.77
CA VAL A 9 3.09 -10.18 -9.81
C VAL A 9 3.00 -11.10 -8.60
N LEU A 10 2.92 -12.42 -8.79
CA LEU A 10 2.89 -13.38 -7.69
C LEU A 10 4.16 -13.33 -6.85
N ALA A 11 5.32 -13.20 -7.48
CA ALA A 11 6.60 -13.05 -6.77
C ALA A 11 6.63 -11.76 -5.94
N ALA A 12 6.15 -10.64 -6.50
CA ALA A 12 6.04 -9.38 -5.77
C ALA A 12 5.08 -9.48 -4.58
N LEU A 13 3.93 -10.13 -4.75
CA LEU A 13 2.96 -10.36 -3.66
C LEU A 13 3.55 -11.25 -2.57
N MET A 14 4.23 -12.34 -2.95
CA MET A 14 4.92 -13.21 -2.00
C MET A 14 6.03 -12.46 -1.25
N LEU A 15 6.79 -11.61 -1.94
CA LEU A 15 7.81 -10.78 -1.30
C LEU A 15 7.19 -9.80 -0.31
N CYS A 16 6.11 -9.10 -0.68
CA CYS A 16 5.38 -8.22 0.22
C CYS A 16 4.84 -8.98 1.45
N TYR A 17 4.33 -10.19 1.24
CA TYR A 17 3.83 -11.05 2.32
C TYR A 17 4.93 -11.46 3.30
N VAL A 18 6.08 -11.90 2.79
CA VAL A 18 7.22 -12.31 3.62
C VAL A 18 7.82 -11.11 4.36
N VAL A 19 8.02 -9.98 3.67
CA VAL A 19 8.58 -8.75 4.27
C VAL A 19 7.63 -8.14 5.31
N ALA A 20 6.32 -8.34 5.15
CA ALA A 20 5.32 -7.97 6.17
C ALA A 20 5.35 -8.88 7.42
N GLY A 21 6.20 -9.92 7.45
CA GLY A 21 6.31 -10.86 8.57
C GLY A 21 5.41 -12.09 8.45
N ALA A 22 4.94 -12.41 7.24
CA ALA A 22 4.04 -13.53 6.96
C ALA A 22 2.80 -13.56 7.89
N PRO A 23 2.01 -12.46 7.94
CA PRO A 23 0.82 -12.40 8.77
C PRO A 23 -0.18 -13.49 8.38
N SER A 24 -1.01 -13.96 9.31
CA SER A 24 -1.99 -15.00 8.97
C SER A 24 -2.91 -14.53 7.84
N ILE A 25 -3.13 -15.40 6.86
CA ILE A 25 -3.88 -15.05 5.64
C ILE A 25 -5.30 -14.54 5.98
N GLY A 26 -5.96 -15.15 6.96
CA GLY A 26 -7.30 -14.70 7.40
C GLY A 26 -7.31 -13.27 7.98
N LEU A 27 -6.17 -12.81 8.51
CA LEU A 27 -6.03 -11.46 9.04
C LEU A 27 -5.93 -10.42 7.91
N LEU A 28 -5.34 -10.77 6.77
CA LEU A 28 -5.27 -9.86 5.61
C LEU A 28 -6.66 -9.50 5.10
N PHE A 29 -7.61 -10.43 5.16
CA PHE A 29 -8.98 -10.18 4.71
C PHE A 29 -9.85 -9.42 5.73
N LYS A 30 -9.32 -9.09 6.91
CA LYS A 30 -10.07 -8.26 7.86
C LYS A 30 -10.24 -6.83 7.33
N PRO A 31 -11.48 -6.28 7.34
CA PRO A 31 -11.71 -4.91 6.92
C PRO A 31 -10.87 -3.87 7.69
N SER A 32 -10.64 -4.09 8.99
CA SER A 32 -9.80 -3.22 9.82
C SER A 32 -8.33 -3.18 9.38
N VAL A 33 -7.80 -4.29 8.88
CA VAL A 33 -6.42 -4.40 8.38
C VAL A 33 -6.28 -3.73 7.01
N ILE A 34 -7.26 -3.96 6.12
CA ILE A 34 -7.31 -3.30 4.81
C ILE A 34 -7.42 -1.78 5.00
N GLY A 35 -8.37 -1.34 5.83
CA GLY A 35 -8.58 0.07 6.15
C GLY A 35 -7.35 0.71 6.79
N GLY A 36 -6.77 0.07 7.81
CA GLY A 36 -5.54 0.55 8.46
C GLY A 36 -4.34 0.63 7.51
N GLY A 37 -4.20 -0.33 6.60
CA GLY A 37 -3.19 -0.32 5.54
C GLY A 37 -3.37 0.84 4.55
N LEU A 38 -4.61 1.10 4.10
CA LEU A 38 -4.94 2.24 3.23
C LEU A 38 -4.82 3.59 3.95
N ALA A 39 -5.09 3.65 5.25
CA ALA A 39 -4.83 4.82 6.07
C ALA A 39 -3.34 5.02 6.40
N LEU A 40 -2.46 4.16 5.87
CA LEU A 40 -1.01 4.18 6.09
C LEU A 40 -0.59 4.08 7.56
N LYS A 41 -1.47 3.62 8.45
CA LYS A 41 -1.22 3.47 9.89
C LYS A 41 0.07 2.71 10.22
N PRO A 42 0.47 1.65 9.49
CA PRO A 42 1.73 0.95 9.79
C PRO A 42 2.99 1.82 9.69
N ILE A 43 2.93 2.94 8.96
CA ILE A 43 4.05 3.90 8.82
C ILE A 43 3.75 5.28 9.43
N THR A 44 2.50 5.57 9.77
CA THR A 44 2.06 6.83 10.40
C THR A 44 1.60 6.67 11.85
N TYR A 45 1.71 5.47 12.43
CA TYR A 45 1.33 5.17 13.81
C TYR A 45 1.93 6.16 14.78
N HIS A 46 1.09 6.73 15.67
CA HIS A 46 1.55 7.61 16.72
C HIS A 46 1.03 7.16 18.09
N TRP A 47 1.94 6.87 19.03
CA TRP A 47 1.56 6.33 20.35
C TRP A 47 0.65 7.27 21.16
N ALA A 48 0.80 8.59 20.99
CA ALA A 48 -0.04 9.58 21.67
C ALA A 48 -1.48 9.60 21.14
N ASN A 49 -1.73 9.08 19.94
CA ASN A 49 -3.05 9.00 19.36
C ASN A 49 -3.85 7.88 20.04
N ARG A 50 -5.02 8.23 20.60
CA ARG A 50 -5.89 7.26 21.27
C ARG A 50 -6.42 6.21 20.29
N LEU A 51 -6.72 6.62 19.05
CA LEU A 51 -7.24 5.71 18.02
C LEU A 51 -6.19 4.69 17.60
N ASP A 52 -4.94 5.13 17.42
CA ASP A 52 -3.85 4.22 17.03
C ASP A 52 -3.55 3.19 18.13
N ARG A 53 -3.62 3.59 19.41
CA ARG A 53 -3.46 2.66 20.54
C ARG A 53 -4.55 1.60 20.64
N ALA A 54 -5.72 1.82 20.03
CA ALA A 54 -6.80 0.84 20.00
C ALA A 54 -6.59 -0.21 18.90
N ILE A 55 -5.64 0.00 17.97
CA ILE A 55 -5.35 -0.94 16.90
C ILE A 55 -4.58 -2.13 17.50
N PRO A 56 -5.05 -3.38 17.31
CA PRO A 56 -4.31 -4.55 17.76
C PRO A 56 -2.96 -4.66 17.02
N ASP A 57 -1.88 -4.97 17.74
CA ASP A 57 -0.53 -5.07 17.16
C ASP A 57 -0.47 -6.03 15.96
N ALA A 58 -1.16 -7.16 16.03
CA ALA A 58 -1.24 -8.11 14.93
C ALA A 58 -1.85 -7.48 13.66
N GLU A 59 -2.89 -6.65 13.81
CA GLU A 59 -3.56 -5.97 12.70
C GLU A 59 -2.69 -4.85 12.13
N LEU A 60 -1.99 -4.10 12.99
CA LEU A 60 -1.03 -3.08 12.57
C LEU A 60 0.13 -3.69 11.78
N LEU A 61 0.67 -4.83 12.25
CA LEU A 61 1.74 -5.56 11.57
C LEU A 61 1.27 -6.12 10.22
N ALA A 62 0.08 -6.72 10.17
CA ALA A 62 -0.49 -7.22 8.92
C ALA A 62 -0.78 -6.11 7.91
N GLY A 63 -1.15 -4.92 8.37
CA GLY A 63 -1.34 -3.73 7.53
C GLY A 63 -0.10 -3.36 6.70
N ARG A 64 1.11 -3.72 7.15
CA ARG A 64 2.36 -3.49 6.40
C ARG A 64 2.34 -4.13 5.02
N PHE A 65 1.65 -5.26 4.87
CA PHE A 65 1.48 -5.91 3.58
C PHE A 65 0.89 -4.95 2.54
N TYR A 66 -0.18 -4.24 2.89
CA TYR A 66 -0.85 -3.29 1.99
C TYR A 66 0.05 -2.09 1.66
N VAL A 67 0.79 -1.58 2.64
CA VAL A 67 1.77 -0.49 2.42
C VAL A 67 2.88 -0.93 1.46
N LEU A 68 3.39 -2.16 1.60
CA LEU A 68 4.42 -2.71 0.72
C LEU A 68 3.89 -2.96 -0.70
N VAL A 69 2.65 -3.44 -0.84
CA VAL A 69 1.99 -3.58 -2.15
C VAL A 69 1.82 -2.21 -2.81
N LEU A 70 1.39 -1.20 -2.05
CA LEU A 70 1.29 0.18 -2.54
C LEU A 70 2.66 0.70 -3.02
N ALA A 71 3.72 0.44 -2.26
CA ALA A 71 5.09 0.81 -2.63
C ALA A 71 5.55 0.08 -3.90
N ALA A 72 5.29 -1.23 -4.01
CA ALA A 72 5.66 -2.03 -5.17
C ALA A 72 4.99 -1.54 -6.47
N ILE A 73 3.69 -1.22 -6.41
CA ILE A 73 2.96 -0.68 -7.57
C ILE A 73 3.49 0.72 -7.91
N SER A 74 3.79 1.55 -6.90
CA SER A 74 4.38 2.88 -7.10
C SER A 74 5.75 2.83 -7.76
N LEU A 75 6.60 1.87 -7.37
CA LEU A 75 7.89 1.61 -8.01
C LEU A 75 7.72 1.16 -9.47
N ALA A 76 6.75 0.30 -9.75
CA ALA A 76 6.44 -0.12 -11.11
C ALA A 76 5.95 1.05 -11.98
N ALA A 77 5.04 1.87 -11.44
CA ALA A 77 4.55 3.08 -12.11
C ALA A 77 5.69 4.08 -12.38
N GLY A 78 6.54 4.35 -11.38
CA GLY A 78 7.73 5.19 -11.55
C GLY A 78 8.68 4.64 -12.62
N GLY A 79 8.92 3.32 -12.63
CA GLY A 79 9.72 2.65 -13.64
C GLY A 79 9.18 2.82 -15.07
N LEU A 80 7.86 2.83 -15.27
CA LEU A 80 7.26 3.12 -16.58
C LEU A 80 7.54 4.54 -17.05
N VAL A 81 7.48 5.52 -16.13
CA VAL A 81 7.80 6.92 -16.42
C VAL A 81 9.27 7.08 -16.78
N PHE A 82 10.19 6.54 -15.96
CA PHE A 82 11.63 6.64 -16.20
C PHE A 82 12.08 5.98 -17.51
N ARG A 83 11.41 4.90 -17.93
CA ARG A 83 11.69 4.23 -19.21
C ARG A 83 11.15 4.99 -20.42
N GLY A 84 10.50 6.14 -20.22
CA GLY A 84 9.96 6.97 -21.29
C GLY A 84 8.87 6.25 -22.08
N ALA A 85 8.05 5.42 -21.42
CA ALA A 85 6.98 4.68 -22.09
C ALA A 85 5.98 5.67 -22.73
N ARG A 86 6.00 5.78 -24.07
CA ARG A 86 5.14 6.69 -24.85
C ARG A 86 3.79 6.08 -25.24
N ASP A 87 3.37 5.01 -24.56
CA ASP A 87 2.07 4.36 -24.80
C ASP A 87 0.98 5.09 -23.99
N GLY A 88 -0.12 5.46 -24.65
CA GLY A 88 -1.28 6.07 -23.98
C GLY A 88 -1.85 5.19 -22.86
N LYS A 89 -1.72 3.86 -22.95
CA LYS A 89 -2.12 2.94 -21.87
C LYS A 89 -1.23 3.07 -20.63
N ALA A 90 0.08 3.19 -20.84
CA ALA A 90 1.03 3.38 -19.75
C ALA A 90 0.82 4.75 -19.08
N PHE A 91 0.55 5.78 -19.87
CA PHE A 91 0.18 7.11 -19.36
C PHE A 91 -1.10 7.05 -18.52
N ALA A 92 -2.18 6.46 -19.04
CA ALA A 92 -3.44 6.33 -18.31
C ALA A 92 -3.28 5.55 -17.00
N PHE A 93 -2.47 4.48 -17.00
CA PHE A 93 -2.15 3.73 -15.78
C PHE A 93 -1.43 4.61 -14.74
N VAL A 94 -0.36 5.30 -15.15
CA VAL A 94 0.41 6.17 -14.24
C VAL A 94 -0.47 7.31 -13.69
N LEU A 95 -1.25 7.97 -14.55
CA LEU A 95 -2.17 9.03 -14.15
C LEU A 95 -3.21 8.51 -13.15
N GLY A 96 -3.84 7.37 -13.44
CA GLY A 96 -4.80 6.74 -12.53
C GLY A 96 -4.17 6.35 -11.20
N TRP A 97 -2.93 5.85 -11.22
CA TRP A 97 -2.20 5.52 -10.01
C TRP A 97 -1.84 6.76 -9.19
N SER A 98 -1.44 7.87 -9.82
CA SER A 98 -1.20 9.14 -9.14
C SER A 98 -2.46 9.68 -8.47
N VAL A 99 -3.63 9.58 -9.11
CA VAL A 99 -4.92 9.94 -8.51
C VAL A 99 -5.24 9.02 -7.32
N ALA A 100 -5.04 7.71 -7.47
CA ALA A 100 -5.25 6.76 -6.37
C ALA A 100 -4.34 7.06 -5.17
N LEU A 101 -3.05 7.36 -5.41
CA LEU A 101 -2.12 7.77 -4.37
C LEU A 101 -2.56 9.07 -3.69
N LEU A 102 -3.03 10.07 -4.45
CA LEU A 102 -3.55 11.31 -3.89
C LEU A 102 -4.75 11.05 -2.95
N VAL A 103 -5.70 10.20 -3.37
CA VAL A 103 -6.86 9.81 -2.53
C VAL A 103 -6.40 9.09 -1.26
N ILE A 104 -5.47 8.14 -1.38
CA ILE A 104 -4.91 7.42 -0.23
C ILE A 104 -4.21 8.38 0.73
N LEU A 105 -3.43 9.33 0.21
CA LEU A 105 -2.75 10.35 1.02
C LEU A 105 -3.75 11.24 1.73
N LEU A 106 -4.80 11.73 1.05
CA LEU A 106 -5.85 12.53 1.67
C LEU A 106 -6.57 11.75 2.77
N TYR A 107 -6.91 10.49 2.53
CA TYR A 107 -7.52 9.63 3.54
C TYR A 107 -6.59 9.40 4.73
N ALA A 108 -5.31 9.09 4.50
CA ALA A 108 -4.31 8.95 5.55
C ALA A 108 -4.13 10.23 6.37
N GLN A 109 -4.23 11.42 5.74
CA GLN A 109 -4.18 12.71 6.44
C GLN A 109 -5.39 12.92 7.36
N THR A 110 -6.60 12.51 6.96
CA THR A 110 -7.78 12.57 7.85
C THR A 110 -7.66 11.68 9.07
N GLU A 111 -6.82 10.66 9.00
CA GLU A 111 -6.55 9.69 10.06
C GLU A 111 -5.26 9.98 10.84
N ALA A 112 -4.47 10.98 10.43
CA ALA A 112 -3.18 11.29 11.03
C ALA A 112 -3.33 12.06 12.35
N PHE A 113 -2.42 11.83 13.29
CA PHE A 113 -2.42 12.54 14.58
C PHE A 113 -2.04 14.03 14.43
N TYR A 114 -1.22 14.36 13.43
CA TYR A 114 -0.90 15.73 13.04
C TYR A 114 -1.31 15.92 11.58
N THR A 115 -2.07 16.97 11.29
CA THR A 115 -2.36 17.37 9.91
C THR A 115 -1.11 18.01 9.33
N VAL A 116 -0.64 17.53 8.18
CA VAL A 116 0.45 18.19 7.45
C VAL A 116 -0.14 19.41 6.74
N GLY A 117 0.04 20.59 7.35
CA GLY A 117 -0.31 21.90 6.80
C GLY A 117 0.93 22.69 6.41
#